data_AF-A0A926V1X5-F1
#
_entry.id   AF-A0A926V1X5-F1
#
_cell.length_a   1.000
_cell.length_b   1.000
_cell.length_c   1.000
_cell.angle_alpha   90.00
_cell.angle_beta   90.00
_cell.angle_gamma   90.00
#
_symmetry.space_group_name_H-M   'P 1'
#
loop_
_entity.id
_entity.type
_entity.pdbx_description
1 polymer ?
#
loop_
_entity_poly.entity_id
_entity_poly.type
_entity_poly.pdbx_seq_one_letter_code
_entity_poly.pdbx_strand_id
1 'polypeptide(L)'
;MKEILAHRMQQLGYSQYKLTQEVCKLRSEDGDVPPVLKYNSSIGKALNDPDNVKLYIIEDIVNALGGEIIIRWNNPQEIRVD
;
A
#
# COMPACT_ATOMS: atom_id res chain seq x y z
N MET A 1 2.39 7.48 -9.43
CA MET A 1 1.83 6.94 -8.16
C MET A 1 2.03 7.87 -6.97
N LYS A 2 3.21 8.47 -6.78
CA LYS A 2 3.54 9.34 -5.64
C LYS A 2 2.52 10.45 -5.33
N GLU A 3 2.15 11.21 -6.35
CA GLU A 3 1.21 12.34 -6.21
C GLU A 3 -0.19 11.88 -5.78
N ILE A 4 -0.63 10.72 -6.27
CA ILE A 4 -1.92 10.12 -5.92
C ILE A 4 -1.96 9.76 -4.44
N LEU A 5 -0.91 9.08 -3.95
CA LEU A 5 -0.78 8.71 -2.53
C LEU A 5 -0.69 9.95 -1.64
N ALA A 6 0.12 10.94 -2.03
CA ALA A 6 0.29 12.19 -1.27
C ALA A 6 -1.03 12.98 -1.17
N HIS A 7 -1.77 13.12 -2.27
CA HIS A 7 -3.07 13.78 -2.29
C HIS A 7 -4.07 13.06 -1.38
N ARG A 8 -4.12 11.72 -1.43
CA ARG A 8 -5.00 10.93 -0.57
C ARG A 8 -4.65 11.08 0.91
N MET A 9 -3.37 11.05 1.26
CA MET A 9 -2.91 11.30 2.63
C MET A 9 -3.33 12.70 3.12
N GLN A 10 -3.22 13.71 2.27
CA GLN A 10 -3.66 15.08 2.60
C GLN A 10 -5.16 15.14 2.87
N GLN A 11 -6.00 14.49 2.05
CA GLN A 11 -7.45 14.42 2.27
C GLN A 11 -7.83 13.78 3.61
N LEU A 12 -7.06 12.78 4.04
CA LEU A 12 -7.28 12.07 5.31
C LEU A 12 -6.61 12.77 6.51
N GLY A 13 -5.77 13.79 6.28
CA GLY A 13 -4.95 14.39 7.33
C GLY A 13 -3.89 13.45 7.89
N TYR A 14 -3.45 12.46 7.11
CA TYR A 14 -2.51 11.44 7.55
C TYR A 14 -1.06 11.93 7.47
N SER A 15 -0.33 11.76 8.57
CA SER A 15 1.14 11.76 8.54
C SER A 15 1.66 10.39 8.11
N GLN A 16 2.92 10.31 7.69
CA GLN A 16 3.59 9.03 7.41
C GLN A 16 3.51 8.07 8.63
N TYR A 17 3.64 8.61 9.84
CA TYR A 17 3.54 7.82 11.05
C TYR A 17 2.14 7.24 11.24
N LYS A 18 1.09 8.04 11.05
CA LYS A 18 -0.30 7.58 11.12
C LYS A 18 -0.58 6.50 10.06
N LEU A 19 -0.13 6.69 8.82
CA LEU A 19 -0.22 5.67 7.78
C LEU A 19 0.47 4.37 8.19
N THR A 20 1.68 4.45 8.77
CA THR A 20 2.40 3.26 9.24
C THR A 20 1.62 2.53 10.32
N GLN A 21 0.94 3.25 11.23
CA GLN A 21 0.08 2.64 12.25
C GLN A 21 -1.11 1.90 11.61
N GLU A 22 -1.77 2.49 10.62
CA GLU A 22 -2.88 1.83 9.92
C GLU A 22 -2.43 0.58 9.15
N VAL A 23 -1.27 0.63 8.49
CA VAL A 23 -0.67 -0.56 7.83
C VAL A 23 -0.41 -1.67 8.84
N CYS A 24 0.21 -1.35 9.98
CA CYS A 24 0.48 -2.33 11.02
C CYS A 24 -0.80 -2.90 11.62
N LYS A 25 -1.85 -2.08 11.76
CA LYS A 25 -3.16 -2.51 12.23
C LYS A 25 -3.77 -3.55 11.29
N LEU A 26 -3.82 -3.27 9.99
CA LEU A 26 -4.35 -4.21 8.99
C LEU A 26 -3.62 -5.55 9.02
N ARG A 27 -2.28 -5.53 9.01
CA ARG A 27 -1.51 -6.78 9.09
C ARG A 27 -1.74 -7.56 10.38
N SER A 28 -1.93 -6.86 11.50
CA SER A 28 -2.21 -7.50 12.79
C SER A 28 -3.58 -8.18 12.83
N GLU A 29 -4.57 -7.67 12.09
CA GLU A 29 -5.86 -8.30 11.90
C GLU A 29 -5.73 -9.60 11.07
N ASP A 30 -4.77 -9.64 10.14
CA ASP A 30 -4.41 -10.83 9.34
C ASP A 30 -3.45 -11.81 10.06
N GLY A 31 -3.11 -11.55 11.31
CA GLY A 31 -2.24 -12.41 12.14
C GLY A 31 -0.72 -12.18 11.97
N ASP A 32 -0.30 -11.21 11.14
CA ASP A 32 1.09 -10.78 11.00
C ASP A 32 1.31 -9.47 11.79
N VAL A 33 2.08 -9.51 12.88
CA VAL A 33 2.36 -8.30 13.67
C VAL A 33 3.80 -7.85 13.45
N PRO A 34 4.09 -7.09 12.38
CA PRO A 34 5.43 -6.59 12.20
C PRO A 34 5.74 -5.44 13.17
N PRO A 35 7.03 -5.25 13.56
CA PRO A 35 7.42 -4.09 14.34
C PRO A 35 7.19 -2.79 13.55
N VAL A 36 6.40 -1.86 14.08
CA VAL A 36 6.09 -0.53 13.49
C VAL A 36 7.37 0.19 13.03
N LEU A 37 8.46 0.07 13.78
CA LEU A 37 9.76 0.67 13.47
C LEU A 37 10.40 0.14 12.17
N LYS A 38 10.19 -1.13 11.81
CA LYS A 38 10.68 -1.71 10.54
C LYS A 38 9.88 -1.20 9.34
N TYR A 39 8.60 -0.92 9.53
CA TYR A 39 7.73 -0.47 8.45
C TYR A 39 7.83 1.02 8.19
N ASN A 40 8.06 1.86 9.22
CA ASN A 40 8.14 3.31 9.01
C ASN A 40 9.17 3.72 7.94
N SER A 41 10.33 3.05 7.88
CA SER A 41 11.35 3.30 6.85
C SER A 41 10.93 2.79 5.47
N SER A 42 10.30 1.62 5.40
CA SER A 42 9.79 1.02 4.16
C SER A 42 8.63 1.82 3.56
N ILE A 43 7.68 2.25 4.39
CA ILE A 43 6.58 3.14 4.02
C ILE A 43 7.14 4.49 3.57
N GLY A 44 8.10 5.08 4.30
CA GLY A 44 8.75 6.32 3.88
C GLY A 44 9.44 6.22 2.52
N LYS A 45 10.09 5.09 2.21
CA LYS A 45 10.65 4.83 0.88
C LYS A 45 9.55 4.73 -0.18
N ALA A 46 8.50 3.95 0.09
CA ALA A 46 7.38 3.77 -0.83
C ALA A 46 6.62 5.08 -1.12
N LEU A 47 6.47 5.97 -0.14
CA LEU A 47 5.86 7.28 -0.37
C LEU A 47 6.74 8.21 -1.23
N ASN A 48 8.06 8.04 -1.16
CA ASN A 48 8.99 8.87 -1.92
C ASN A 48 9.24 8.37 -3.34
N ASP A 49 9.30 7.05 -3.51
CA ASP A 49 9.59 6.37 -4.77
C ASP A 49 8.77 5.05 -4.87
N PRO A 50 7.45 5.16 -5.09
CA PRO A 50 6.54 4.02 -5.08
C PRO A 50 6.76 3.04 -6.25
N ASP A 51 7.41 3.47 -7.32
CA ASP A 51 7.61 2.65 -8.51
C ASP A 51 8.80 1.68 -8.35
N ASN A 52 9.65 1.88 -7.33
CA ASN A 52 10.84 1.08 -7.03
C ASN A 52 10.73 0.26 -5.73
N VAL A 53 9.52 0.00 -5.25
CA VAL A 53 9.28 -0.87 -4.09
C VAL A 53 8.50 -2.13 -4.49
N LYS A 54 8.46 -3.11 -3.58
CA LYS A 54 7.70 -4.34 -3.80
C LYS A 54 6.20 -4.03 -3.83
N LEU A 55 5.47 -4.65 -4.76
CA LEU A 55 4.02 -4.41 -4.97
C LEU A 55 3.20 -4.55 -3.68
N TYR A 56 3.47 -5.56 -2.85
CA TYR A 56 2.74 -5.76 -1.59
C TYR A 56 2.83 -4.55 -0.64
N ILE A 57 3.90 -3.75 -0.71
CA ILE A 57 4.04 -2.53 0.10
C ILE A 57 3.07 -1.46 -0.41
N ILE A 58 2.88 -1.37 -1.72
CA ILE A 58 1.90 -0.47 -2.34
C ILE A 58 0.49 -0.93 -2.01
N GLU A 59 0.21 -2.23 -2.08
CA GLU A 59 -1.08 -2.82 -1.67
C GLU A 59 -1.42 -2.46 -0.22
N ASP A 60 -0.49 -2.70 0.72
CA ASP A 60 -0.66 -2.34 2.13
C ASP A 60 -0.98 -0.85 2.31
N ILE A 61 -0.26 0.03 1.61
CA ILE A 61 -0.48 1.49 1.68
C ILE A 61 -1.85 1.85 1.13
N VAL A 62 -2.23 1.31 -0.03
CA VAL A 62 -3.51 1.60 -0.68
C VAL A 62 -4.66 1.14 0.21
N ASN A 63 -4.57 -0.06 0.78
CA ASN A 63 -5.56 -0.60 1.70
C ASN A 63 -5.66 0.26 2.98
N ALA A 64 -4.53 0.66 3.57
CA ALA A 64 -4.49 1.54 4.75
C ALA A 64 -5.04 2.95 4.50
N LEU A 65 -5.06 3.40 3.24
CA LEU A 65 -5.69 4.66 2.80
C LEU A 65 -7.17 4.47 2.40
N GLY A 66 -7.71 3.27 2.57
CA GLY A 66 -9.09 2.91 2.25
C GLY A 66 -9.36 2.77 0.75
N GLY A 67 -8.33 2.46 -0.04
CA GLY A 67 -8.45 2.17 -1.47
C GLY A 67 -8.30 0.68 -1.76
N GLU A 68 -8.32 0.35 -3.05
CA GLU A 68 -8.09 -1.00 -3.58
C GLU A 68 -7.23 -0.92 -4.84
N ILE A 69 -6.41 -1.94 -5.10
CA ILE A 69 -5.67 -2.06 -6.36
C ILE A 69 -6.49 -2.90 -7.33
N ILE A 70 -6.86 -2.29 -8.46
CA ILE A 70 -7.52 -2.98 -9.58
C ILE A 70 -6.53 -3.02 -10.72
N ILE A 71 -6.15 -4.23 -11.12
CA ILE A 71 -5.38 -4.42 -12.35
C ILE A 71 -6.38 -4.73 -13.47
N ARG A 72 -6.21 -4.13 -14.66
CA ARG A 72 -7.08 -4.33 -15.82
C ARG A 72 -6.24 -4.67 -17.05
N TRP A 73 -6.64 -5.69 -17.78
CA TRP A 73 -5.97 -6.16 -18.98
C TRP A 73 -6.85 -5.79 -20.17
N ASN A 74 -6.30 -5.08 -21.14
CA ASN A 74 -7.04 -4.64 -22.33
C ASN A 74 -7.46 -5.81 -23.23
N ASN A 75 -6.91 -7.01 -23.02
CA ASN A 75 -7.21 -8.20 -23.80
C ASN A 75 -6.96 -9.46 -22.94
N PRO A 76 -7.95 -9.99 -22.21
CA PRO A 76 -7.78 -11.25 -21.52
C PRO A 76 -7.65 -12.34 -22.60
N GLN A 77 -6.44 -12.88 -22.79
CA GLN A 77 -6.35 -14.19 -23.45
C GLN A 77 -7.01 -15.20 -22.51
N GLU A 78 -8.11 -15.80 -22.93
CA GLU A 78 -8.64 -17.01 -22.32
C GLU A 78 -7.53 -18.08 -22.36
N ILE A 79 -6.83 -18.26 -21.25
CA ILE A 79 -6.01 -19.44 -21.05
C ILE A 79 -6.91 -20.46 -20.37
N ARG A 80 -7.51 -21.31 -21.21
CA ARG A 80 -8.15 -22.55 -20.76
C ARG A 80 -7.01 -23.50 -20.37
N VAL A 81 -6.92 -23.84 -19.09
CA VAL A 81 -6.04 -24.91 -18.61
C VAL A 81 -6.89 -26.17 -18.60
N ASP A 82 -6.59 -27.09 -19.50
CA ASP A 82 -7.13 -28.47 -19.49
C ASP A 82 -6.34 -29.34 -18.50
#